data_AF-A0A410WZR2-F1
#
_entry.id   AF-A0A410WZR2-F1
#
_cell.length_a   1.000
_cell.length_b   1.000
_cell.length_c   1.000
_cell.angle_alpha   90.00
_cell.angle_beta   90.00
_cell.angle_gamma   90.00
#
_symmetry.space_group_name_H-M   'P 1'
#
loop_
_entity.id
_entity.type
_entity.pdbx_description
1 polymer ?
#
loop_
_entity_poly.entity_id
_entity_poly.type
_entity_poly.pdbx_seq_one_letter_code
_entity_poly.pdbx_strand_id
1 'polypeptide(L)'
;MQKGLELMYSKSLINIIFDEKGISYSASELTKPFLDLFESTYSKKLQNNALWVVGYFSGYSEEEMKFFIERNIDNWGGEFMYEAFVRGGIE
;
A
#
# COMPACT_ATOMS: atom_id res chain seq x y z
N MET A 1 -0.99 -7.72 -8.61
CA MET A 1 -0.38 -6.39 -8.46
C MET A 1 -0.15 -5.71 -9.83
N GLN A 2 0.63 -6.32 -10.73
CA GLN A 2 1.01 -5.71 -12.02
C GLN A 2 -0.15 -5.21 -12.91
N LYS A 3 -1.18 -6.04 -13.14
CA LYS A 3 -2.36 -5.65 -13.92
C LYS A 3 -3.08 -4.40 -13.37
N GLY A 4 -3.01 -4.17 -12.06
CA GLY A 4 -3.61 -2.99 -11.42
C GLY A 4 -2.82 -1.72 -11.73
N LEU A 5 -1.48 -1.80 -11.67
CA LEU A 5 -0.59 -0.68 -12.03
C LEU A 5 -0.70 -0.34 -13.52
N GLU A 6 -0.72 -1.35 -14.39
CA GLU A 6 -0.93 -1.17 -15.83
C GLU A 6 -2.27 -0.48 -16.13
N LEU A 7 -3.34 -0.87 -15.42
CA LEU A 7 -4.64 -0.22 -15.55
C LEU A 7 -4.60 1.24 -15.09
N MET A 8 -4.04 1.53 -13.91
CA MET A 8 -3.92 2.90 -13.39
C MET A 8 -3.08 3.77 -14.32
N TYR A 9 -1.98 3.24 -14.86
CA TYR A 9 -1.13 3.94 -15.81
C TYR A 9 -1.87 4.22 -17.13
N SER A 10 -2.60 3.24 -17.67
CA SER A 10 -3.43 3.43 -18.88
C SER A 10 -4.51 4.51 -18.74
N LYS A 11 -4.87 4.85 -17.50
CA LYS A 11 -5.84 5.89 -17.15
C LYS A 11 -5.19 7.19 -16.68
N SER A 12 -3.87 7.31 -16.82
CA SER A 12 -3.09 8.48 -16.37
C SER A 12 -3.26 8.78 -14.88
N LEU A 13 -3.60 7.76 -14.07
CA LEU A 13 -3.78 7.89 -12.62
C LEU A 13 -2.48 7.70 -11.84
N ILE A 14 -1.40 7.24 -12.49
CA ILE A 14 -0.06 7.16 -11.90
C ILE A 14 0.97 7.51 -12.96
N ASN A 15 2.14 7.96 -12.51
CA ASN A 15 3.33 8.11 -13.34
C ASN A 15 4.29 6.95 -13.08
N ILE A 16 5.07 6.57 -14.09
CA ILE A 16 6.20 5.63 -13.96
C ILE A 16 7.48 6.44 -14.06
N ILE A 17 8.34 6.33 -13.06
CA ILE A 17 9.61 7.04 -12.97
C ILE A 17 10.73 6.00 -13.06
N PHE A 18 11.66 6.23 -13.97
CA PHE A 18 12.85 5.42 -14.17
C PHE A 18 14.06 6.21 -13.69
N ASP A 19 14.79 5.68 -12.72
CA ASP A 19 15.99 6.28 -12.16
C ASP A 19 17.07 5.22 -11.92
N GLU A 20 18.24 5.64 -11.43
CA GLU A 20 19.34 4.74 -11.09
C GLU A 20 19.01 3.72 -9.98
N LYS A 21 17.92 3.92 -9.23
CA LYS A 21 17.42 3.02 -8.18
C LYS A 21 16.37 2.04 -8.70
N GLY A 22 15.92 2.19 -9.96
CA GLY A 22 15.03 1.26 -10.63
C GLY A 22 13.74 1.91 -11.13
N ILE A 23 12.60 1.28 -10.84
CA ILE A 23 11.27 1.73 -11.28
C ILE A 23 10.46 2.14 -10.04
N SER A 24 10.01 3.39 -10.02
CA SER A 24 9.09 3.90 -8.99
C SER A 24 7.78 4.39 -9.62
N TYR A 25 6.73 4.44 -8.80
CA TYR A 25 5.40 4.86 -9.21
C TYR A 25 4.95 6.00 -8.31
N SER A 26 4.35 7.03 -8.90
CA SER A 26 3.80 8.16 -8.15
C SER A 26 2.38 8.47 -8.59
N ALA A 27 1.60 9.12 -7.72
CA ALA A 27 0.33 9.71 -8.10
C ALA A 27 0.54 10.79 -9.18
N SER A 28 -0.40 10.89 -10.10
CA SER A 28 -0.51 12.02 -11.03
C SER A 28 -1.48 13.05 -10.47
N GLU A 29 -1.60 14.18 -11.17
CA GLU A 29 -2.60 15.22 -10.87
C GLU A 29 -4.05 14.69 -10.93
N LEU A 30 -4.30 13.59 -11.65
CA LEU A 30 -5.64 13.00 -11.77
C LEU A 30 -5.97 12.02 -10.64
N THR A 31 -4.97 11.53 -9.89
CA THR A 31 -5.19 10.51 -8.86
C THR A 31 -6.09 11.02 -7.75
N LYS A 32 -5.81 12.21 -7.22
CA LYS A 32 -6.55 12.75 -6.07
C LYS A 32 -8.01 13.04 -6.44
N PRO A 33 -8.33 13.78 -7.52
CA PRO A 33 -9.71 13.96 -7.95
C PRO A 33 -10.44 12.65 -8.21
N PHE A 34 -9.77 11.64 -8.79
CA PHE A 34 -10.36 10.32 -9.02
C PHE A 34 -10.71 9.60 -7.71
N LEU A 35 -9.80 9.59 -6.74
CA LEU A 35 -10.04 8.99 -5.43
C LEU A 35 -11.12 9.72 -4.63
N ASP A 36 -11.28 11.03 -4.84
CA ASP A 36 -12.31 11.83 -4.19
C ASP A 36 -13.73 11.47 -4.69
N LEU A 37 -13.87 10.82 -5.84
CA LEU A 37 -15.15 10.30 -6.32
C LEU A 37 -15.62 9.04 -5.56
N PHE A 38 -14.76 8.45 -4.71
CA PHE A 38 -15.04 7.18 -4.07
C PHE A 38 -15.81 7.39 -2.76
N GLU A 39 -17.14 7.30 -2.83
CA GLU A 39 -18.02 7.57 -1.69
C GLU A 39 -18.26 6.41 -0.72
N SER A 40 -17.79 5.21 -1.06
CA SER A 40 -18.04 4.01 -0.25
C SER A 40 -17.44 4.13 1.16
N THR A 41 -18.09 3.51 2.15
CA THR A 41 -17.54 3.43 3.50
C THR A 41 -16.16 2.78 3.52
N TYR A 42 -15.91 1.81 2.63
CA TYR A 42 -14.63 1.12 2.52
C TYR A 42 -13.52 2.07 2.05
N SER A 43 -13.75 2.83 0.97
CA SER A 43 -12.76 3.79 0.44
C SER A 43 -12.42 4.88 1.45
N LYS A 44 -13.41 5.40 2.17
CA LYS A 44 -13.19 6.40 3.24
C LYS A 44 -12.33 5.85 4.38
N LYS A 45 -12.60 4.62 4.83
CA LYS A 45 -11.77 3.95 5.84
C LYS A 45 -10.34 3.72 5.35
N LEU A 46 -10.17 3.31 4.10
CA LEU A 46 -8.85 3.09 3.52
C LEU A 46 -8.04 4.40 3.44
N GLN A 47 -8.67 5.51 3.04
CA GLN A 47 -8.03 6.83 3.03
C GLN A 47 -7.61 7.26 4.46
N ASN A 48 -8.48 7.06 5.45
CA ASN A 48 -8.13 7.36 6.85
C ASN A 48 -6.94 6.54 7.35
N ASN A 49 -6.88 5.25 7.02
CA ASN A 49 -5.74 4.41 7.38
C ASN A 49 -4.47 4.88 6.68
N ALA A 50 -4.53 5.24 5.40
CA ALA A 50 -3.38 5.78 4.67
C ALA A 50 -2.88 7.10 5.29
N LEU A 51 -3.79 8.00 5.67
CA LEU A 51 -3.44 9.25 6.36
C LEU A 51 -2.79 8.99 7.73
N TRP A 52 -3.31 8.01 8.48
CA TRP A 52 -2.70 7.60 9.74
C TRP A 52 -1.28 7.06 9.55
N VAL A 53 -1.07 6.18 8.57
CA VAL A 53 0.27 5.63 8.23
C VAL A 53 1.22 6.76 7.89
N VAL A 54 0.83 7.68 7.01
CA VAL A 54 1.67 8.83 6.64
C VAL A 54 1.97 9.69 7.87
N GLY A 55 0.97 10.04 8.68
CA GLY A 55 1.18 10.87 9.87
C GLY A 55 2.07 10.24 10.93
N TYR A 56 2.07 8.90 11.03
CA TYR A 56 2.91 8.18 11.99
C TYR A 56 4.35 7.99 11.49
N PHE A 57 4.53 7.65 10.20
CA PHE A 57 5.84 7.27 9.66
C PHE A 57 6.53 8.38 8.86
N SER A 58 5.91 9.54 8.58
CA SER A 58 6.52 10.59 7.76
C SER A 58 7.85 11.13 8.28
N GLY A 59 8.11 10.99 9.59
CA GLY A 59 9.36 11.42 10.21
C GLY A 59 10.43 10.33 10.31
N TYR A 60 10.14 9.10 9.91
CA TYR A 60 11.06 7.98 10.05
C TYR A 60 12.11 8.00 8.94
N SER A 61 13.37 7.73 9.28
CA SER A 61 14.38 7.35 8.28
C SER A 61 14.10 5.97 7.70
N GLU A 62 14.77 5.62 6.59
CA GLU A 62 14.70 4.28 6.02
C GLU A 62 15.13 3.21 7.04
N GLU A 63 16.16 3.49 7.86
CA GLU A 63 16.64 2.59 8.91
C GLU A 63 15.64 2.44 10.06
N GLU A 64 15.05 3.54 10.52
CA GLU A 64 14.04 3.51 11.59
C GLU A 64 12.79 2.74 11.13
N MET A 65 12.37 2.94 9.88
CA MET A 65 11.25 2.22 9.30
C MET A 65 11.56 0.72 9.17
N LYS A 66 12.76 0.37 8.69
CA LYS A 66 13.21 -1.02 8.61
C LYS A 66 13.23 -1.69 9.99
N PHE A 67 13.83 -1.03 10.98
CA PHE A 67 13.88 -1.54 12.36
C PHE A 67 12.48 -1.73 12.96
N PHE A 68 11.57 -0.78 12.72
CA PHE A 68 10.19 -0.91 13.17
C PHE A 68 9.50 -2.13 12.53
N ILE A 69 9.66 -2.33 11.23
CA ILE A 69 9.07 -3.48 10.53
C ILE A 69 9.65 -4.78 11.09
N GLU A 70 10.99 -4.91 11.15
CA GLU A 70 11.66 -6.12 11.63
C GLU A 70 11.25 -6.50 13.06
N ARG A 71 11.07 -5.51 13.94
CA ARG A 71 10.63 -5.77 15.33
C ARG A 71 9.18 -6.25 15.43
N ASN A 72 8.31 -5.88 14.49
CA ASN A 72 6.88 -6.15 14.58
C ASN A 72 6.40 -7.25 13.63
N ILE A 73 7.18 -7.59 12.59
CA ILE A 73 6.78 -8.54 11.54
C ILE A 73 6.42 -9.92 12.11
N ASP A 74 7.12 -10.39 13.14
CA ASP A 74 6.85 -11.67 13.79
C ASP A 74 5.49 -11.68 14.50
N ASN A 75 5.09 -10.54 15.07
CA ASN A 75 3.81 -10.37 15.73
C ASN A 75 2.66 -10.23 14.72
N TRP A 76 2.92 -9.62 13.56
CA TRP A 76 1.93 -9.50 12.47
C TRP A 76 1.74 -10.84 11.72
N GLY A 77 2.80 -11.64 11.58
CA GLY A 77 2.79 -12.92 10.86
C GLY A 77 1.94 -14.01 11.51
N GLY A 78 1.69 -13.93 12.83
CA GLY A 78 0.86 -14.89 13.56
C GLY A 78 -0.59 -14.99 13.04
N GLU A 79 -1.18 -13.88 12.58
CA GLU A 79 -2.55 -13.87 12.04
C GLU A 79 -2.63 -14.44 10.61
N PHE A 80 -1.60 -14.24 9.79
CA PHE A 80 -1.57 -14.73 8.40
C PHE A 80 -1.24 -16.23 8.30
N MET A 81 -0.49 -16.80 9.25
CA MET A 81 -0.28 -18.26 9.30
C MET A 81 -1.57 -19.02 9.59
N TYR A 82 -2.45 -18.47 10.43
CA TYR A 82 -3.73 -19.11 10.75
C TYR A 82 -4.68 -19.09 9.54
N GLU A 83 -4.76 -17.98 8.81
CA GLU A 83 -5.56 -17.91 7.56
C GLU A 83 -5.03 -18.84 6.46
N ALA A 84 -3.71 -18.94 6.28
CA ALA A 84 -3.11 -19.87 5.33
C ALA A 84 -3.37 -21.34 5.71
N PHE A 85 -3.32 -21.67 7.02
CA PHE A 85 -3.64 -23.00 7.53
C PHE A 85 -5.13 -23.35 7.34
N VAL A 86 -6.04 -22.42 7.65
CA VAL A 86 -7.50 -22.63 7.47
C VAL A 86 -7.88 -22.76 5.99
N ARG A 87 -7.21 -22.04 5.08
CA ARG A 87 -7.46 -22.16 3.63
C ARG A 87 -6.76 -23.35 2.98
N GLY A 88 -5.69 -23.85 3.59
CA GLY A 88 -4.93 -25.03 3.13
C GLY A 88 -5.41 -26.36 3.70
N GLY A 89 -6.43 -26.36 4.56
CA GLY A 89 -6.90 -27.55 5.29
C GLY A 89 -8.38 -27.85 5.07
N ILE A 90 -8.78 -28.14 3.83
CA ILE A 90 -9.87 -29.07 3.50
C ILE A 90 -9.48 -29.79 2.19
N GLU A 91 -8.69 -30.85 2.32
CA GLU A 91 -8.78 -32.02 1.44
C GLU A 91 -9.19 -33.22 2.30
#